data_AF-A0A853C1W3-F1
#
_entry.id   AF-A0A853C1W3-F1
#
_cell.length_a   1.000
_cell.length_b   1.000
_cell.length_c   1.000
_cell.angle_alpha   90.00
_cell.angle_beta   90.00
_cell.angle_gamma   90.00
#
_symmetry.space_group_name_H-M   'P 1'
#
loop_
_entity.id
_entity.type
_entity.pdbx_description
1 polymer ?
#
loop_
_entity_poly.entity_id
_entity_poly.type
_entity_poly.pdbx_seq_one_letter_code
_entity_poly.pdbx_strand_id
1 'polypeptide(L)'
;MSYPPPPPPGQPPPPGQPYQPYGQPVPPYGQPPYAQPPRKKGSGCLIAAIITLVVLVVVCGVGGFVVWRVVDTVKDSVPGLGDVECPTAAEVSDVVGHDVELVLDADIIIAAGCNYSGSGVGVTITEGAGLIADEEIEAVRSTAAGYGVEPEPIDVGDDGIAFGTPQRSEAITKHDGSVIGVEVFSEGTRNIGNQKDAAVELLEAFIDLN
;
A
#
# COMPACT_ATOMS: atom_id res chain seq x y z
N MET A 1 -21.49 30.54 -22.95
CA MET A 1 -20.19 29.87 -22.80
C MET A 1 -20.04 28.94 -23.99
N SER A 2 -19.04 29.20 -24.84
CA SER A 2 -18.84 28.48 -26.11
C SER A 2 -18.00 27.23 -25.86
N TYR A 3 -18.53 26.07 -26.24
CA TYR A 3 -17.81 24.80 -26.14
C TYR A 3 -16.69 24.71 -27.20
N PRO A 4 -15.51 24.14 -26.87
CA PRO A 4 -14.48 23.88 -27.85
C PRO A 4 -14.92 22.77 -28.83
N PRO A 5 -14.52 22.88 -30.12
CA PRO A 5 -14.90 21.92 -31.15
C PRO A 5 -14.21 20.55 -30.97
N PRO A 6 -14.87 19.46 -31.42
CA PRO A 6 -14.35 18.10 -31.30
C PRO A 6 -13.09 17.86 -32.15
N PRO A 7 -12.13 17.04 -31.69
CA PRO A 7 -10.93 16.71 -32.44
C PRO A 7 -11.22 15.80 -33.65
N PRO A 8 -10.47 15.96 -34.74
CA PRO A 8 -10.66 15.19 -35.98
C PRO A 8 -10.24 13.71 -35.82
N PRO A 9 -10.96 12.76 -36.47
CA PRO A 9 -10.58 11.36 -36.45
C PRO A 9 -9.48 11.05 -37.47
N GLY A 10 -8.48 10.30 -37.03
CA GLY A 10 -7.63 9.47 -37.90
C GLY A 10 -6.25 10.02 -38.18
N GLN A 11 -5.25 9.52 -37.47
CA GLN A 11 -3.89 9.43 -38.00
C GLN A 11 -3.36 8.00 -37.82
N PRO A 12 -3.00 7.30 -38.91
CA PRO A 12 -2.34 6.01 -38.84
C PRO A 12 -0.91 6.15 -38.27
N PRO A 13 -0.41 5.16 -37.50
CA PRO A 13 0.91 5.22 -36.89
C PRO A 13 2.03 5.24 -37.94
N PRO A 14 3.10 6.01 -37.71
CA PRO A 14 4.20 6.13 -38.66
C PRO A 14 4.98 4.81 -38.82
N PRO A 15 5.47 4.50 -40.04
CA PRO A 15 6.24 3.29 -40.33
C PRO A 15 7.61 3.30 -39.65
N GLY A 16 8.03 2.14 -39.16
CA GLY A 16 9.26 1.94 -38.41
C GLY A 16 10.55 2.36 -39.11
N GLN A 17 11.55 2.67 -38.28
CA GLN A 17 12.93 2.94 -38.64
C GLN A 17 13.87 2.54 -37.46
N PRO A 18 15.18 2.36 -37.67
CA PRO A 18 15.79 1.26 -38.42
C PRO A 18 16.82 0.47 -37.57
N TYR A 19 17.04 -0.78 -37.94
CA TYR A 19 18.18 -1.59 -37.50
C TYR A 19 19.52 -0.96 -37.99
N GLN A 20 20.50 -0.79 -37.11
CA GLN A 20 21.91 -0.61 -37.49
C GLN A 20 22.86 -1.37 -36.55
N PRO A 21 23.47 -2.47 -37.02
CA PRO A 21 24.65 -3.08 -36.41
C PRO A 21 25.81 -3.08 -37.41
N TYR A 22 26.82 -2.20 -37.29
CA TYR A 22 28.08 -2.34 -38.04
C TYR A 22 29.19 -1.43 -37.50
N GLY A 23 30.39 -1.98 -37.25
CA GLY A 23 31.63 -1.21 -37.01
C GLY A 23 32.65 -1.92 -36.10
N GLN A 24 33.37 -2.92 -36.60
CA GLN A 24 34.78 -2.86 -37.06
C GLN A 24 35.86 -2.79 -35.94
N PRO A 25 36.72 -3.82 -35.80
CA PRO A 25 37.86 -3.81 -34.88
C PRO A 25 39.09 -3.11 -35.49
N VAL A 26 39.70 -2.19 -34.73
CA VAL A 26 40.93 -1.49 -35.08
C VAL A 26 42.06 -2.00 -34.16
N PRO A 27 43.20 -2.50 -34.67
CA PRO A 27 44.31 -2.96 -33.86
C PRO A 27 45.34 -1.84 -33.60
N PRO A 28 45.58 -1.41 -32.34
CA PRO A 28 46.68 -0.52 -32.02
C PRO A 28 47.96 -1.27 -31.62
N TYR A 29 49.04 -0.77 -32.23
CA TYR A 29 50.45 -1.15 -32.18
C TYR A 29 51.05 -1.36 -30.77
N GLY A 30 52.01 -2.30 -30.72
CA GLY A 30 52.70 -2.75 -29.52
C GLY A 30 53.53 -1.67 -28.81
N GLN A 31 53.46 -1.71 -27.48
CA GLN A 31 54.31 -0.96 -26.56
C GLN A 31 55.47 -1.82 -26.04
N PRO A 32 56.64 -1.22 -25.75
CA PRO A 32 57.82 -1.91 -25.23
C PRO A 32 57.60 -2.48 -23.82
N PRO A 33 58.29 -3.58 -23.46
CA PRO A 33 58.12 -4.23 -22.16
C PRO A 33 58.68 -3.36 -21.03
N TYR A 34 57.79 -2.70 -20.30
CA TYR A 34 58.11 -2.08 -19.03
C TYR A 34 58.37 -3.15 -17.98
N ALA A 35 59.48 -3.00 -17.26
CA ALA A 35 59.83 -3.86 -16.14
C ALA A 35 58.69 -3.88 -15.11
N GLN A 36 58.21 -5.08 -14.77
CA GLN A 36 57.12 -5.24 -13.82
C GLN A 36 57.58 -4.76 -12.43
N PRO A 37 56.91 -3.75 -11.83
CA PRO A 37 57.18 -3.39 -10.45
C PRO A 37 56.81 -4.57 -9.53
N PRO A 38 57.54 -4.77 -8.43
CA PRO A 38 57.31 -5.89 -7.51
C PRO A 38 55.87 -5.86 -6.99
N ARG A 39 55.15 -6.97 -7.19
CA ARG A 39 53.77 -7.13 -6.72
C ARG A 39 53.76 -7.07 -5.18
N LYS A 40 53.39 -5.92 -4.62
CA LYS A 40 53.11 -5.81 -3.19
C LYS A 40 51.90 -6.69 -2.89
N LYS A 41 52.12 -7.75 -2.10
CA LYS A 41 51.09 -8.66 -1.58
C LYS A 41 50.04 -7.81 -0.86
N GLY A 42 48.82 -7.73 -1.41
CA GLY A 42 47.73 -6.85 -0.99
C GLY A 42 47.05 -7.25 0.32
N SER A 43 47.82 -7.60 1.35
CA SER A 43 47.29 -8.00 2.66
C SER A 43 46.55 -6.86 3.38
N GLY A 44 46.89 -5.60 3.08
CA GLY A 44 46.24 -4.43 3.68
C GLY A 44 44.82 -4.15 3.17
N CYS A 45 44.52 -4.52 1.91
CA CYS A 45 43.18 -4.30 1.34
C CYS A 45 42.14 -5.23 1.98
N LEU A 46 42.55 -6.48 2.26
CA LEU A 46 41.67 -7.46 2.90
C LEU A 46 41.33 -7.06 4.34
N ILE A 47 42.32 -6.55 5.10
CA ILE A 47 42.10 -6.06 6.47
C ILE A 47 41.18 -4.84 6.46
N ALA A 48 41.37 -3.89 5.53
CA ALA A 48 40.49 -2.73 5.40
C ALA A 48 39.05 -3.12 5.01
N ALA A 49 38.88 -4.11 4.14
CA ALA A 49 37.57 -4.63 3.76
C ALA A 49 36.85 -5.28 4.95
N ILE A 50 37.56 -6.09 5.76
CA ILE A 50 36.98 -6.73 6.96
C ILE A 50 36.57 -5.68 7.99
N ILE A 51 37.42 -4.68 8.26
CA ILE A 51 37.09 -3.61 9.23
C ILE A 51 35.86 -2.83 8.76
N THR A 52 35.80 -2.45 7.48
CA THR A 52 34.64 -1.73 6.92
C THR A 52 33.37 -2.56 7.04
N LEU A 53 33.44 -3.87 6.76
CA LEU A 53 32.29 -4.77 6.90
C LEU A 53 31.84 -4.88 8.35
N VAL A 54 32.76 -5.04 9.31
CA VAL A 54 32.43 -5.12 10.73
C VAL A 54 31.79 -3.81 11.23
N VAL A 55 32.33 -2.65 10.84
CA VAL A 55 31.74 -1.36 11.20
C VAL A 55 30.35 -1.22 10.62
N LEU A 56 30.13 -1.61 9.36
CA LEU A 56 28.82 -1.56 8.73
C LEU A 56 27.82 -2.49 9.44
N VAL A 57 28.23 -3.72 9.79
CA VAL A 57 27.40 -4.66 10.56
C VAL A 57 27.07 -4.12 11.95
N VAL A 58 28.00 -3.47 12.64
CA VAL A 58 27.74 -2.87 13.96
C VAL A 58 26.81 -1.67 13.85
N VAL A 59 27.01 -0.78 12.87
CA VAL A 59 26.13 0.38 12.66
C VAL A 59 24.72 -0.04 12.25
N CYS A 60 24.59 -0.99 11.30
CA CYS A 60 23.30 -1.54 10.90
C CYS A 60 22.66 -2.38 12.01
N GLY A 61 23.44 -3.12 12.79
CA GLY A 61 22.95 -3.94 13.90
C GLY A 61 22.43 -3.07 15.05
N VAL A 62 23.19 -2.05 15.46
CA VAL A 62 22.76 -1.11 16.50
C VAL A 62 21.61 -0.23 16.01
N GLY A 63 21.68 0.28 14.78
CA GLY A 63 20.60 1.06 14.16
C GLY A 63 19.31 0.26 14.06
N GLY A 64 19.38 -0.98 13.56
CA GLY A 64 18.25 -1.89 13.49
C GLY A 64 17.69 -2.24 14.87
N PHE A 65 18.56 -2.49 15.85
CA PHE A 65 18.14 -2.78 17.22
C PHE A 65 17.43 -1.59 17.89
N VAL A 66 17.93 -0.36 17.69
CA VAL A 66 17.29 0.85 18.24
C VAL A 66 15.93 1.08 17.59
N VAL A 67 15.83 0.97 16.27
CA VAL A 67 14.55 1.10 15.55
C VAL A 67 13.55 0.05 16.04
N TRP A 68 13.97 -1.21 16.15
CA TRP A 68 13.11 -2.29 16.66
C TRP A 68 12.60 -2.00 18.08
N ARG A 69 13.49 -1.56 18.98
CA ARG A 69 13.11 -1.21 20.36
C ARG A 69 12.16 -0.01 20.44
N VAL A 70 12.36 0.99 19.58
CA VAL A 70 11.47 2.16 19.51
C VAL A 70 10.10 1.75 18.98
N VAL A 71 10.05 0.92 17.94
CA VAL A 71 8.79 0.41 17.38
C VAL A 71 8.01 -0.40 18.42
N ASP A 72 8.65 -1.34 19.13
CA ASP A 72 7.98 -2.09 20.21
C ASP A 72 7.43 -1.17 21.31
N THR A 73 8.20 -0.14 21.71
CA THR A 73 7.75 0.80 22.75
C THR A 73 6.59 1.69 22.26
N VAL A 74 6.58 2.02 20.97
CA VAL A 74 5.54 2.85 20.34
C VAL A 74 4.27 2.03 20.12
N LYS A 75 4.38 0.74 19.75
CA LYS A 75 3.23 -0.18 19.65
C LYS A 75 2.46 -0.27 20.96
N ASP A 76 3.15 -0.34 22.10
CA ASP A 76 2.51 -0.36 23.42
C ASP A 76 1.91 1.00 23.84
N SER A 77 2.30 2.11 23.18
CA SER A 77 1.96 3.47 23.62
C SER A 77 0.98 4.20 22.69
N VAL A 78 0.74 3.69 21.48
CA VAL A 78 -0.17 4.29 20.50
C VAL A 78 -1.38 3.38 20.35
N PRO A 79 -2.56 3.81 20.84
CA PRO A 79 -3.82 3.14 20.56
C PRO A 79 -3.99 2.96 19.03
N GLY A 80 -4.38 1.76 18.60
CA GLY A 80 -4.58 1.43 17.18
C GLY A 80 -3.41 0.78 16.44
N LEU A 81 -2.33 0.39 17.13
CA LEU A 81 -1.21 -0.37 16.56
C LEU A 81 -1.10 -1.81 17.10
N GLY A 82 -2.22 -2.36 17.61
CA GLY A 82 -2.30 -3.68 18.22
C GLY A 82 -2.56 -4.83 17.24
N ASP A 83 -2.53 -6.06 17.76
CA ASP A 83 -3.09 -7.22 17.06
C ASP A 83 -4.60 -7.00 16.90
N VAL A 84 -5.08 -7.00 15.66
CA VAL A 84 -6.48 -6.80 15.33
C VAL A 84 -7.18 -8.15 15.20
N GLU A 85 -8.33 -8.31 15.86
CA GLU A 85 -9.17 -9.50 15.65
C GLU A 85 -10.02 -9.31 14.38
N CYS A 86 -9.64 -10.04 13.32
CA CYS A 86 -10.35 -10.03 12.05
C CYS A 86 -11.64 -10.87 12.11
N PRO A 87 -12.78 -10.37 11.58
CA PRO A 87 -13.98 -11.19 11.35
C PRO A 87 -13.67 -12.43 10.51
N THR A 88 -14.43 -13.50 10.70
CA THR A 88 -14.26 -14.69 9.88
C THR A 88 -14.73 -14.43 8.44
N ALA A 89 -14.13 -15.11 7.46
CA ALA A 89 -14.54 -14.98 6.06
C ALA A 89 -16.03 -15.34 5.84
N ALA A 90 -16.61 -16.21 6.67
CA ALA A 90 -18.02 -16.56 6.61
C ALA A 90 -18.93 -15.39 7.05
N GLU A 91 -18.56 -14.68 8.12
CA GLU A 91 -19.27 -13.47 8.57
C GLU A 91 -19.19 -12.38 7.50
N VAL A 92 -18.00 -12.13 6.95
CA VAL A 92 -17.84 -11.14 5.88
C VAL A 92 -18.66 -11.53 4.65
N SER A 93 -18.65 -12.81 4.25
CA SER A 93 -19.40 -13.30 3.08
C SER A 93 -20.91 -13.14 3.25
N ASP A 94 -21.43 -13.36 4.46
CA ASP A 94 -22.86 -13.22 4.77
C ASP A 94 -23.30 -11.76 4.64
N VAL A 95 -22.51 -10.82 5.19
CA VAL A 95 -22.82 -9.39 5.17
C VAL A 95 -22.73 -8.80 3.75
N VAL A 96 -21.68 -9.12 2.99
CA VAL A 96 -21.51 -8.57 1.63
C VAL A 96 -22.32 -9.31 0.56
N GLY A 97 -22.89 -10.47 0.89
CA GLY A 97 -23.65 -11.32 -0.04
C GLY A 97 -22.81 -11.97 -1.15
N HIS A 98 -21.50 -12.10 -0.95
CA HIS A 98 -20.56 -12.70 -1.89
C HIS A 98 -19.57 -13.59 -1.16
N ASP A 99 -19.28 -14.77 -1.72
CA ASP A 99 -18.25 -15.65 -1.18
C ASP A 99 -16.87 -14.98 -1.30
N VAL A 100 -16.25 -14.70 -0.16
CA VAL A 100 -14.88 -14.16 -0.02
C VAL A 100 -14.03 -15.05 0.88
N GLU A 101 -12.72 -15.01 0.68
CA GLU A 101 -11.71 -15.69 1.50
C GLU A 101 -10.73 -14.67 2.07
N LEU A 102 -10.24 -14.90 3.29
CA LEU A 102 -9.18 -14.08 3.89
C LEU A 102 -7.87 -14.29 3.11
N VAL A 103 -7.39 -13.23 2.46
CA VAL A 103 -6.17 -13.25 1.65
C VAL A 103 -4.95 -12.86 2.48
N LEU A 104 -5.12 -11.86 3.34
CA LEU A 104 -4.03 -11.27 4.09
C LEU A 104 -4.53 -10.77 5.44
N ASP A 105 -3.80 -11.13 6.47
CA ASP A 105 -3.78 -10.48 7.77
C ASP A 105 -2.40 -9.82 7.87
N ALA A 106 -2.37 -8.49 7.88
CA ALA A 106 -1.11 -7.75 7.88
C ALA A 106 -1.11 -6.63 8.91
N ASP A 107 -0.11 -6.69 9.77
CA ASP A 107 0.30 -5.65 10.69
C ASP A 107 1.37 -4.79 9.99
N ILE A 108 0.96 -3.65 9.43
CA ILE A 108 1.86 -2.63 8.91
C ILE A 108 2.10 -1.63 10.06
N ILE A 109 3.31 -1.10 10.17
CA ILE A 109 3.80 -0.24 11.28
C ILE A 109 2.84 0.91 11.71
N ILE A 110 1.88 1.27 10.86
CA ILE A 110 0.97 2.41 11.04
C ILE A 110 -0.52 2.02 10.91
N ALA A 111 -0.82 0.77 10.51
CA ALA A 111 -2.18 0.27 10.34
C ALA A 111 -2.20 -1.26 10.36
N ALA A 112 -3.16 -1.83 11.07
CA ALA A 112 -3.50 -3.25 11.02
C ALA A 112 -4.76 -3.43 10.18
N GLY A 113 -4.92 -4.57 9.51
CA GLY A 113 -6.09 -4.77 8.69
C GLY A 113 -6.26 -6.16 8.14
N CYS A 114 -7.50 -6.43 7.75
CA CYS A 114 -7.99 -7.69 7.25
C CYS A 114 -8.37 -7.50 5.78
N ASN A 115 -7.80 -8.32 4.89
CA ASN A 115 -8.12 -8.26 3.46
C ASN A 115 -8.78 -9.56 3.00
N TYR A 116 -9.97 -9.44 2.43
CA TYR A 116 -10.75 -10.54 1.89
C TYR A 116 -10.96 -10.34 0.39
N SER A 117 -10.97 -11.44 -0.36
CA SER A 117 -11.22 -11.43 -1.79
C SER A 117 -11.99 -12.67 -2.20
N GLY A 118 -12.93 -12.52 -3.12
CA GLY A 118 -13.62 -13.63 -3.74
C GLY A 118 -14.77 -13.15 -4.60
N SER A 119 -15.17 -13.98 -5.57
CA SER A 119 -16.30 -13.67 -6.47
C SER A 119 -16.18 -12.35 -7.27
N GLY A 120 -14.98 -11.77 -7.35
CA GLY A 120 -14.74 -10.46 -7.96
C GLY A 120 -15.09 -9.28 -7.04
N VAL A 121 -15.13 -9.51 -5.73
CA VAL A 121 -15.33 -8.52 -4.67
C VAL A 121 -14.12 -8.59 -3.75
N GLY A 122 -13.60 -7.42 -3.39
CA GLY A 122 -12.60 -7.25 -2.36
C GLY A 122 -13.21 -6.53 -1.15
N VAL A 123 -12.84 -6.95 0.05
CA VAL A 123 -13.20 -6.28 1.30
C VAL A 123 -11.90 -5.98 2.04
N THR A 124 -11.72 -4.74 2.47
CA THR A 124 -10.58 -4.31 3.28
C THR A 124 -11.09 -3.65 4.54
N ILE A 125 -10.73 -4.20 5.69
CA ILE A 125 -10.96 -3.59 7.00
C ILE A 125 -9.61 -3.08 7.48
N THR A 126 -9.52 -1.83 7.90
CA THR A 126 -8.27 -1.20 8.33
C THR A 126 -8.50 -0.44 9.62
N GLU A 127 -7.65 -0.70 10.62
CA GLU A 127 -7.50 0.12 11.80
C GLU A 127 -6.15 0.84 11.72
N GLY A 128 -6.16 2.15 11.86
CA GLY A 128 -4.97 2.99 11.91
C GLY A 128 -4.97 3.90 13.13
N ALA A 129 -3.83 4.55 13.36
CA ALA A 129 -3.71 5.50 14.46
C ALA A 129 -4.63 6.72 14.28
N GLY A 130 -5.33 7.14 15.33
CA GLY A 130 -6.27 8.28 15.26
C GLY A 130 -5.61 9.63 14.91
N LEU A 131 -4.28 9.73 14.98
CA LEU A 131 -3.53 10.95 14.59
C LEU A 131 -3.65 11.28 13.08
N ILE A 132 -4.03 10.30 12.25
CA ILE A 132 -4.31 10.50 10.82
C ILE A 132 -5.81 10.48 10.49
N ALA A 133 -6.68 10.36 11.49
CA ALA A 133 -8.12 10.15 11.27
C ALA A 133 -8.77 11.25 10.42
N ASP A 134 -8.45 12.52 10.67
CA ASP A 134 -9.01 13.64 9.91
C ASP A 134 -8.56 13.62 8.44
N GLU A 135 -7.33 13.17 8.17
CA GLU A 135 -6.82 13.03 6.80
C GLU A 135 -7.50 11.88 6.07
N GLU A 136 -7.68 10.73 6.73
CA GLU A 136 -8.38 9.57 6.17
C GLU A 136 -9.88 9.85 5.90
N ILE A 137 -10.58 10.48 6.85
CA ILE A 137 -12.00 10.86 6.66
C ILE A 137 -12.14 11.85 5.49
N GLU A 138 -11.23 12.81 5.34
CA GLU A 138 -11.23 13.72 4.19
C GLU A 138 -10.90 12.98 2.88
N ALA A 139 -10.03 11.97 2.92
CA ALA A 139 -9.76 11.11 1.77
C ALA A 139 -11.01 10.33 1.32
N VAL A 140 -11.82 9.82 2.26
CA VAL A 140 -13.12 9.19 1.96
C VAL A 140 -14.07 10.18 1.31
N ARG A 141 -14.16 11.43 1.81
CA ARG A 141 -14.99 12.48 1.20
C ARG A 141 -14.54 12.82 -0.22
N SER A 142 -13.23 12.98 -0.42
CA SER A 142 -12.62 13.23 -1.73
C SER A 142 -12.91 12.08 -2.70
N THR A 143 -12.80 10.84 -2.25
CA THR A 143 -13.12 9.64 -3.03
C THR A 143 -14.58 9.63 -3.44
N ALA A 144 -15.50 9.81 -2.50
CA ALA A 144 -16.94 9.91 -2.75
C ALA A 144 -17.27 11.00 -3.78
N ALA A 145 -16.66 12.20 -3.64
CA ALA A 145 -16.81 13.29 -4.59
C ALA A 145 -16.32 12.93 -6.00
N GLY A 146 -15.26 12.13 -6.11
CA GLY A 146 -14.77 11.56 -7.36
C GLY A 146 -15.80 10.65 -8.07
N TYR A 147 -16.67 10.00 -7.30
CA TYR A 147 -17.82 9.24 -7.80
C TYR A 147 -19.10 10.07 -7.96
N GLY A 148 -19.08 11.36 -7.62
CA GLY A 148 -20.25 12.24 -7.69
C GLY A 148 -21.31 11.91 -6.62
N VAL A 149 -20.91 11.30 -5.51
CA VAL A 149 -21.77 11.02 -4.36
C VAL A 149 -21.27 11.78 -3.13
N GLU A 150 -22.19 12.16 -2.25
CA GLU A 150 -21.86 12.82 -0.98
C GLU A 150 -21.92 11.77 0.15
N PRO A 151 -20.89 11.65 1.00
CA PRO A 151 -20.94 10.73 2.14
C PRO A 151 -22.05 11.12 3.12
N GLU A 152 -22.72 10.11 3.65
CA GLU A 152 -23.76 10.24 4.66
C GLU A 152 -23.18 9.97 6.05
N PRO A 153 -23.59 10.73 7.08
CA PRO A 153 -23.22 10.43 8.45
C PRO A 153 -23.87 9.11 8.91
N ILE A 154 -23.13 8.34 9.70
CA ILE A 154 -23.60 7.08 10.32
C ILE A 154 -23.47 7.16 11.84
N ASP A 155 -24.29 6.39 12.57
CA ASP A 155 -24.30 6.35 14.04
C ASP A 155 -23.33 5.29 14.58
N VAL A 156 -22.08 5.32 14.08
CA VAL A 156 -21.02 4.36 14.40
C VAL A 156 -19.76 5.14 14.75
N GLY A 157 -19.26 4.98 15.98
CA GLY A 157 -18.10 5.72 16.49
C GLY A 157 -18.26 7.24 16.47
N ASP A 158 -17.13 7.96 16.52
CA ASP A 158 -17.07 9.41 16.43
C ASP A 158 -16.78 9.85 14.98
N ASP A 159 -17.53 10.84 14.48
CA ASP A 159 -17.40 11.39 13.12
C ASP A 159 -17.63 10.34 11.99
N GLY A 160 -18.40 9.29 12.27
CA GLY A 160 -18.70 8.23 11.33
C GLY A 160 -19.35 8.73 10.02
N ILE A 161 -18.79 8.33 8.88
CA ILE A 161 -19.39 8.54 7.55
C ILE A 161 -19.33 7.29 6.70
N ALA A 162 -20.27 7.17 5.76
CA ALA A 162 -20.24 6.14 4.73
C ALA A 162 -20.74 6.66 3.38
N PHE A 163 -20.28 6.04 2.29
CA PHE A 163 -20.85 6.22 0.96
C PHE A 163 -20.89 4.89 0.22
N GLY A 164 -21.70 4.83 -0.83
CA GLY A 164 -21.77 3.65 -1.67
C GLY A 164 -22.10 3.95 -3.12
N THR A 165 -21.48 3.18 -4.00
CA THR A 165 -21.63 3.21 -5.44
C THR A 165 -21.71 1.77 -5.95
N PRO A 166 -22.11 1.54 -7.22
CA PRO A 166 -22.10 0.19 -7.80
C PRO A 166 -20.74 -0.50 -7.86
N GLN A 167 -19.63 0.21 -7.68
CA GLN A 167 -18.27 -0.32 -7.79
C GLN A 167 -17.50 -0.31 -6.47
N ARG A 168 -17.86 0.58 -5.53
CA ARG A 168 -17.14 0.80 -4.27
C ARG A 168 -18.09 1.37 -3.23
N SER A 169 -18.03 0.84 -2.02
CA SER A 169 -18.68 1.38 -0.84
C SER A 169 -17.67 1.42 0.29
N GLU A 170 -17.78 2.42 1.15
CA GLU A 170 -16.77 2.69 2.17
C GLU A 170 -17.45 3.30 3.40
N ALA A 171 -17.06 2.84 4.58
CA ALA A 171 -17.48 3.37 5.88
C ALA A 171 -16.24 3.62 6.73
N ILE A 172 -16.17 4.75 7.42
CA ILE A 172 -15.03 5.13 8.25
C ILE A 172 -15.50 5.86 9.50
N THR A 173 -14.84 5.61 10.64
CA THR A 173 -15.12 6.30 11.90
C THR A 173 -13.88 6.39 12.78
N LYS A 174 -13.93 7.24 13.80
CA LYS A 174 -12.97 7.26 14.91
C LYS A 174 -13.51 6.42 16.05
N HIS A 175 -12.65 5.62 16.67
CA HIS A 175 -13.02 4.83 17.83
C HIS A 175 -11.79 4.63 18.73
N ASP A 176 -11.91 4.90 20.03
CA ASP A 176 -10.87 4.66 21.05
C ASP A 176 -9.44 5.14 20.72
N GLY A 177 -9.35 6.27 20.00
CA GLY A 177 -8.07 6.88 19.60
C GLY A 177 -7.46 6.28 18.32
N SER A 178 -8.21 5.40 17.64
CA SER A 178 -7.94 4.85 16.32
C SER A 178 -8.88 5.43 15.26
N VAL A 179 -8.54 5.24 13.98
CA VAL A 179 -9.44 5.40 12.84
C VAL A 179 -9.68 4.02 12.24
N ILE A 180 -10.95 3.65 12.05
CA ILE A 180 -11.35 2.35 11.52
C ILE A 180 -12.11 2.59 10.23
N GLY A 181 -11.67 1.96 9.15
CA GLY A 181 -12.26 2.02 7.83
C GLY A 181 -12.60 0.64 7.28
N VAL A 182 -13.73 0.54 6.60
CA VAL A 182 -14.15 -0.64 5.83
C VAL A 182 -14.39 -0.21 4.39
N GLU A 183 -13.72 -0.86 3.45
CA GLU A 183 -13.93 -0.70 2.02
C GLU A 183 -14.44 -2.01 1.42
N VAL A 184 -15.57 -1.95 0.69
CA VAL A 184 -16.10 -3.03 -0.14
C VAL A 184 -16.02 -2.57 -1.61
N PHE A 185 -15.24 -3.26 -2.44
CA PHE A 185 -14.99 -2.83 -3.81
C PHE A 185 -15.07 -3.98 -4.83
N SER A 186 -15.40 -3.64 -6.06
CA SER A 186 -15.37 -4.58 -7.18
C SER A 186 -13.93 -4.79 -7.66
N GLU A 187 -13.50 -6.05 -7.76
CA GLU A 187 -12.28 -6.41 -8.45
C GLU A 187 -12.50 -6.32 -9.97
N GLY A 188 -12.14 -5.18 -10.56
CA GLY A 188 -12.32 -4.88 -11.98
C GLY A 188 -13.56 -4.02 -12.23
N THR A 189 -14.29 -4.31 -13.31
CA THR A 189 -15.41 -3.46 -13.78
C THR A 189 -16.79 -4.02 -13.45
N ARG A 190 -16.89 -4.96 -12.51
CA ARG A 190 -18.19 -5.53 -12.13
C ARG A 190 -19.00 -4.50 -11.35
N ASN A 191 -20.31 -4.66 -11.47
CA ASN A 191 -21.27 -3.96 -10.63
C ASN A 191 -21.61 -4.90 -9.47
N ILE A 192 -21.24 -4.51 -8.26
CA ILE A 192 -21.45 -5.26 -7.01
C ILE A 192 -22.65 -4.69 -6.22
N GLY A 193 -23.41 -3.77 -6.81
CA GLY A 193 -24.46 -3.02 -6.14
C GLY A 193 -23.92 -1.96 -5.20
N ASN A 194 -24.82 -1.24 -4.55
CA ASN A 194 -24.46 -0.34 -3.46
C ASN A 194 -24.30 -1.18 -2.19
N GLN A 195 -23.09 -1.22 -1.65
CA GLN A 195 -22.67 -2.01 -0.49
C GLN A 195 -22.43 -1.12 0.74
N LYS A 196 -23.04 0.08 0.79
CA LYS A 196 -22.90 1.02 1.92
C LYS A 196 -23.33 0.38 3.23
N ASP A 197 -24.51 -0.24 3.26
CA ASP A 197 -25.07 -0.82 4.48
C ASP A 197 -24.20 -1.99 4.96
N ALA A 198 -23.69 -2.82 4.04
CA ALA A 198 -22.74 -3.89 4.35
C ALA A 198 -21.41 -3.37 4.92
N ALA A 199 -20.88 -2.26 4.38
CA ALA A 199 -19.68 -1.63 4.92
C ALA A 199 -19.89 -1.08 6.34
N VAL A 200 -21.06 -0.50 6.62
CA VAL A 200 -21.43 -0.01 7.96
C VAL A 200 -21.59 -1.16 8.94
N GLU A 201 -22.27 -2.23 8.55
CA GLU A 201 -22.46 -3.42 9.39
C GLU A 201 -21.12 -4.10 9.74
N LEU A 202 -20.21 -4.22 8.76
CA LEU A 202 -18.86 -4.73 9.02
C LEU A 202 -18.05 -3.80 9.94
N LEU A 203 -18.23 -2.48 9.82
CA LEU A 203 -17.55 -1.51 10.68
C LEU A 203 -18.02 -1.64 12.14
N GLU A 204 -19.33 -1.75 12.36
CA GLU A 204 -19.92 -2.01 13.68
C GLU A 204 -19.41 -3.33 14.27
N ALA A 205 -19.47 -4.41 13.49
CA ALA A 205 -19.03 -5.73 13.93
C ALA A 205 -17.53 -5.74 14.30
N PHE A 206 -16.70 -5.01 13.55
CA PHE A 206 -15.28 -4.90 13.84
C PHE A 206 -14.98 -4.13 15.13
N ILE A 207 -15.74 -3.05 15.38
CA ILE A 207 -15.65 -2.27 16.63
C ILE A 207 -16.09 -3.14 17.82
N ASP A 208 -17.15 -3.92 17.68
CA ASP A 208 -17.63 -4.78 18.78
C ASP A 208 -16.65 -5.93 19.12
N LEU A 209 -15.75 -6.28 18.19
CA LEU A 209 -14.72 -7.29 18.39
C LEU A 209 -13.49 -6.79 19.18
N ASN A 210 -13.15 -5.50 19.08
CA ASN A 210 -11.87 -4.95 19.57
C ASN A 210 -12.07 -3.92 20.69
#